data_AF-A0A059WBH6-F1
#
_entry.id   AF-A0A059WBH6-F1
#
_cell.length_a   1.000
_cell.length_b   1.000
_cell.length_c   1.000
_cell.angle_alpha   90.00
_cell.angle_beta   90.00
_cell.angle_gamma   90.00
#
_symmetry.space_group_name_H-M   'P 1'
#
loop_
_entity.id
_entity.type
_entity.pdbx_description
1 polymer ?
#
loop_
_entity_poly.entity_id
_entity_poly.type
_entity_poly.pdbx_seq_one_letter_code
_entity_poly.pdbx_strand_id
1 'polypeptide(L)'
;MDYTWSRQIAGRRAVYVSDAVALAADPEDLTYFRKQVNRWMAGFCQNVRLHLGRLLVRKPLLALWVLLALFEILTAPLWWASPFVLSATTGASPPVAFAWWAGVDLLLTLPPLVYAARRRRLPLFGVLVNIPCAYATKAVNVVYAWKALVVELLLVPLHLARGLTVYEKGRADAPSGRGAVVAAS
;
A
#
# COMPACT_ATOMS: atom_id res chain seq x y z
N MET A 1 12.52 -5.01 -3.46
CA MET A 1 12.24 -5.60 -2.12
C MET A 1 12.93 -6.94 -1.98
N ASP A 2 12.64 -7.90 -2.86
CA ASP A 2 13.29 -9.22 -2.96
C ASP A 2 14.82 -9.20 -2.76
N TYR A 3 15.54 -8.47 -3.62
CA TYR A 3 17.00 -8.33 -3.51
C TYR A 3 17.44 -7.76 -2.16
N THR A 4 16.78 -6.70 -1.70
CA THR A 4 17.11 -6.02 -0.43
C THR A 4 16.96 -6.96 0.76
N TRP A 5 15.89 -7.76 0.80
CA TRP A 5 15.68 -8.74 1.87
C TRP A 5 16.68 -9.87 1.79
N SER A 6 16.96 -10.39 0.59
CA SER A 6 17.99 -11.41 0.36
C SER A 6 19.38 -10.95 0.86
N ARG A 7 19.77 -9.70 0.56
CA ARG A 7 21.04 -9.14 1.05
C ARG A 7 21.06 -8.97 2.56
N GLN A 8 19.96 -8.52 3.16
CA GLN A 8 19.87 -8.39 4.61
C GLN A 8 19.93 -9.75 5.30
N ILE A 9 19.23 -10.76 4.79
CA ILE A 9 19.31 -12.15 5.29
C ILE A 9 20.74 -12.67 5.22
N ALA A 10 21.50 -12.31 4.18
CA ALA A 10 22.93 -12.61 4.03
C ALA A 10 23.86 -11.74 4.92
N GLY A 11 23.33 -11.03 5.91
CA GLY A 11 24.10 -10.24 6.88
C GLY A 11 24.45 -8.82 6.43
N ARG A 12 24.07 -8.39 5.21
CA ARG A 12 24.28 -7.00 4.78
C ARG A 12 23.30 -6.04 5.47
N ARG A 13 23.59 -4.74 5.40
CA ARG A 13 22.77 -3.68 5.98
C ARG A 13 22.04 -2.90 4.88
N ALA A 14 20.78 -2.59 5.11
CA ALA A 14 20.07 -1.55 4.38
C ALA A 14 20.16 -0.27 5.21
N VAL A 15 20.62 0.83 4.61
CA VAL A 15 20.83 2.11 5.29
C VAL A 15 19.91 3.15 4.66
N TYR A 16 19.22 3.90 5.51
CA TYR A 16 18.46 5.06 5.09
C TYR A 16 19.37 6.29 5.05
N VAL A 17 19.41 6.98 3.91
CA VAL A 17 20.15 8.23 3.72
C VAL A 17 19.13 9.33 3.44
N SER A 18 18.96 10.26 4.39
CA SER A 18 17.92 11.31 4.31
C SER A 18 18.04 12.20 3.08
N ASP A 19 19.27 12.39 2.62
CA ASP A 19 19.60 13.33 1.54
C ASP A 19 19.54 12.68 0.17
N ALA A 20 19.38 11.35 0.10
CA ALA A 20 19.16 10.62 -1.14
C ALA A 20 17.71 10.80 -1.60
N VAL A 21 17.43 11.92 -2.27
CA VAL A 21 16.11 12.25 -2.81
C VAL A 21 15.98 11.74 -4.24
N ALA A 22 14.93 10.95 -4.49
CA ALA A 22 14.53 10.54 -5.83
C ALA A 22 13.14 11.12 -6.14
N LEU A 23 12.98 11.72 -7.32
CA LEU A 23 11.69 12.18 -7.80
C LEU A 23 10.89 10.97 -8.29
N ALA A 24 9.83 10.63 -7.57
CA ALA A 24 8.91 9.57 -7.96
C ALA A 24 7.86 10.12 -8.93
N ALA A 25 7.54 9.34 -9.96
CA ALA A 25 6.39 9.60 -10.80
C ALA A 25 5.14 9.06 -10.10
N ASP A 26 4.32 9.97 -9.59
CA ASP A 26 3.04 9.64 -8.99
C ASP A 26 1.99 9.32 -10.06
N PRO A 27 1.01 8.46 -9.74
CA PRO A 27 -0.04 8.14 -10.68
C PRO A 27 -0.97 9.33 -10.90
N GLU A 28 -1.18 9.66 -12.17
CA GLU A 28 -2.00 10.79 -12.61
C GLU A 28 -3.50 10.53 -12.43
N ASP A 29 -3.91 9.26 -12.42
CA ASP A 29 -5.30 8.84 -12.27
C ASP A 29 -5.46 7.56 -11.42
N LEU A 30 -6.71 7.28 -11.04
CA LEU A 30 -7.05 6.13 -10.20
C LEU A 30 -6.83 4.79 -10.93
N THR A 31 -6.97 4.74 -12.25
CA THR A 31 -6.74 3.52 -13.04
C THR A 31 -5.28 3.12 -13.01
N TYR A 32 -4.37 4.07 -13.19
CA TYR A 32 -2.94 3.86 -13.09
C TYR A 32 -2.53 3.51 -11.64
N PHE A 33 -3.12 4.19 -10.64
CA PHE A 33 -2.90 3.84 -9.23
C PHE A 33 -3.30 2.39 -8.92
N ARG A 34 -4.47 1.93 -9.39
CA ARG A 34 -4.93 0.53 -9.21
C ARG A 34 -3.93 -0.49 -9.77
N LYS A 35 -3.40 -0.26 -10.98
CA LYS A 35 -2.37 -1.13 -11.58
C LYS A 35 -1.09 -1.15 -10.73
N GLN A 36 -0.66 0.02 -10.28
CA GLN A 36 0.54 0.18 -9.47
C GLN A 36 0.41 -0.55 -8.12
N VAL A 37 -0.67 -0.31 -7.39
CA VAL A 37 -0.95 -0.95 -6.09
C VAL A 37 -1.11 -2.46 -6.23
N ASN A 38 -1.83 -2.95 -7.26
CA ASN A 38 -1.96 -4.39 -7.50
C ASN A 38 -0.59 -5.06 -7.63
N ARG A 39 0.33 -4.45 -8.40
CA ARG A 39 1.70 -4.96 -8.55
C ARG A 39 2.47 -4.91 -7.23
N TRP A 40 2.39 -3.80 -6.51
CA TRP A 40 3.13 -3.62 -5.26
C TRP A 40 2.68 -4.60 -4.18
N MET A 41 1.37 -4.76 -3.99
CA MET A 41 0.82 -5.66 -2.98
C MET A 41 1.08 -7.13 -3.32
N ALA A 42 0.88 -7.54 -4.59
CA ALA A 42 1.23 -8.89 -5.02
C ALA A 42 2.73 -9.17 -4.83
N GLY A 43 3.61 -8.26 -5.25
CA GLY A 43 5.05 -8.38 -5.05
C GLY A 43 5.45 -8.40 -3.57
N PHE A 44 4.79 -7.63 -2.71
CA PHE A 44 4.99 -7.67 -1.26
C PHE A 44 4.65 -9.06 -0.71
N CYS A 45 3.44 -9.58 -0.96
CA CYS A 45 3.02 -10.89 -0.48
C CYS A 45 3.88 -12.04 -1.05
N GLN A 46 4.31 -11.95 -2.31
CA GLN A 46 5.29 -12.89 -2.88
C GLN A 46 6.60 -12.89 -2.09
N ASN A 47 7.13 -11.71 -1.76
CA ASN A 47 8.33 -11.60 -0.94
C ASN A 47 8.13 -12.14 0.47
N VAL A 48 6.97 -11.89 1.09
CA VAL A 48 6.61 -12.48 2.39
C VAL A 48 6.69 -14.01 2.29
N ARG A 49 6.02 -14.61 1.30
CA ARG A 49 6.02 -16.07 1.11
C ARG A 49 7.43 -16.63 0.92
N LEU A 50 8.29 -15.95 0.17
CA LEU A 50 9.65 -16.40 -0.12
C LEU A 50 10.62 -16.23 1.07
N HIS A 51 10.47 -15.16 1.85
CA HIS A 51 11.53 -14.73 2.78
C HIS A 51 11.14 -14.75 4.26
N LEU A 52 9.85 -14.78 4.62
CA LEU A 52 9.40 -14.58 6.01
C LEU A 52 10.07 -15.55 6.99
N GLY A 53 10.14 -16.84 6.65
CA GLY A 53 10.78 -17.85 7.52
C GLY A 53 12.24 -17.53 7.83
N ARG A 54 13.01 -17.07 6.83
CA ARG A 54 14.41 -16.66 7.01
C ARG A 54 14.53 -15.33 7.74
N LEU A 55 13.61 -14.40 7.51
CA LEU A 55 13.56 -13.12 8.22
C LEU A 55 13.34 -13.31 9.71
N LEU A 56 12.45 -14.23 10.12
CA LEU A 56 12.18 -14.50 11.53
C LEU A 56 13.45 -14.89 12.30
N VAL A 57 14.33 -15.67 11.68
CA VAL A 57 15.58 -16.14 12.32
C VAL A 57 16.72 -15.12 12.18
N ARG A 58 16.90 -14.53 10.99
CA ARG A 58 18.10 -13.74 10.67
C ARG A 58 17.93 -12.24 10.88
N LYS A 59 16.69 -11.73 10.82
CA LYS A 59 16.33 -10.31 10.92
C LYS A 59 14.98 -10.14 11.65
N PRO A 60 14.88 -10.53 12.94
CA PRO A 60 13.61 -10.60 13.67
C PRO A 60 12.88 -9.25 13.74
N LEU A 61 13.61 -8.13 13.83
CA LEU A 61 12.99 -6.80 13.80
C LEU A 61 12.33 -6.49 12.46
N LEU A 62 12.96 -6.86 11.33
CA LEU A 62 12.33 -6.70 10.01
C LEU A 62 11.13 -7.64 9.86
N ALA A 63 11.22 -8.87 10.37
CA ALA A 63 10.10 -9.79 10.39
C ALA A 63 8.91 -9.24 11.20
N LEU A 64 9.17 -8.62 12.36
CA LEU A 64 8.14 -7.96 13.16
C LEU A 64 7.40 -6.88 12.38
N TRP A 65 8.13 -6.00 11.68
CA TRP A 65 7.52 -4.97 10.82
C TRP A 65 6.68 -5.58 9.69
N VAL A 66 7.16 -6.66 9.07
CA VAL A 66 6.40 -7.38 8.04
C VAL A 66 5.12 -7.99 8.61
N LEU A 67 5.19 -8.61 9.80
CA LEU A 67 4.04 -9.20 10.46
C LEU A 67 3.02 -8.13 10.89
N LEU A 68 3.49 -6.98 11.38
CA LEU A 68 2.63 -5.85 11.72
C LEU A 68 1.91 -5.32 10.46
N ALA A 69 2.62 -5.20 9.34
CA ALA A 69 2.01 -4.80 8.07
C ALA A 69 0.95 -5.83 7.59
N LEU A 70 1.20 -7.13 7.73
CA LEU A 70 0.22 -8.17 7.41
C LEU A 70 -1.01 -8.11 8.34
N PHE A 71 -0.78 -7.86 9.63
CA PHE A 71 -1.85 -7.69 10.61
C PHE A 71 -2.70 -6.46 10.29
N GLU A 72 -2.09 -5.34 9.92
CA GLU A 72 -2.80 -4.14 9.48
C GLU A 72 -3.65 -4.42 8.24
N ILE A 73 -3.08 -5.10 7.23
CA ILE A 73 -3.84 -5.50 6.03
C ILE A 73 -5.03 -6.37 6.43
N LEU A 74 -4.82 -7.40 7.24
CA LEU A 74 -5.87 -8.32 7.68
C LEU A 74 -6.97 -7.62 8.50
N THR A 75 -6.63 -6.61 9.30
CA THR A 75 -7.60 -5.91 10.14
C THR A 75 -8.25 -4.72 9.45
N ALA A 76 -7.72 -4.26 8.32
CA ALA A 76 -8.24 -3.08 7.62
C ALA A 76 -9.75 -3.16 7.30
N PRO A 77 -10.34 -4.25 6.77
CA PRO A 77 -11.77 -4.29 6.53
C PRO A 77 -12.61 -4.19 7.80
N LEU A 78 -12.10 -4.69 8.93
CA LEU A 78 -12.77 -4.53 10.22
C LEU A 78 -12.82 -3.05 10.63
N TRP A 79 -11.73 -2.32 10.41
CA TRP A 79 -11.71 -0.87 10.60
C TRP A 79 -12.74 -0.15 9.72
N TRP A 80 -12.83 -0.50 8.44
CA TRP A 80 -13.83 0.08 7.52
C TRP A 80 -15.27 -0.35 7.84
N ALA A 81 -15.48 -1.52 8.44
CA ALA A 81 -16.79 -1.99 8.89
C ALA A 81 -17.22 -1.38 10.24
N SER A 82 -16.28 -0.83 11.01
CA SER A 82 -16.53 -0.33 12.37
C SER A 82 -17.69 0.68 12.51
N PRO A 83 -17.93 1.66 11.62
CA PRO A 83 -19.08 2.57 11.78
C PRO A 83 -20.43 1.83 11.69
N PHE A 84 -20.52 0.79 10.86
CA PHE A 84 -21.74 -0.03 10.73
C PHE A 84 -21.93 -0.93 11.95
N VAL A 85 -20.86 -1.58 12.42
CA VAL A 85 -20.89 -2.41 13.62
C VAL A 85 -21.24 -1.58 14.86
N LEU A 86 -20.66 -0.38 14.98
CA LEU A 86 -20.94 0.53 16.09
C LEU A 86 -22.40 0.97 16.07
N SER A 87 -22.92 1.38 14.92
CA SER A 87 -24.32 1.77 14.78
C SER A 87 -25.28 0.62 15.12
N ALA A 88 -24.98 -0.60 14.64
CA ALA A 88 -25.80 -1.78 14.89
C ALA A 88 -25.79 -2.26 16.36
N THR A 89 -24.67 -2.14 17.06
CA THR A 89 -24.52 -2.70 18.42
C THR A 89 -24.82 -1.70 19.54
N THR A 90 -24.65 -0.39 19.29
CA THR A 90 -24.84 0.65 20.33
C THR A 90 -26.14 1.43 20.18
N GLY A 91 -26.86 1.26 19.07
CA GLY A 91 -28.03 2.07 18.75
C GLY A 91 -27.70 3.53 18.34
N ALA A 92 -26.42 3.87 18.20
CA ALA A 92 -26.00 5.17 17.68
C ALA A 92 -26.50 5.36 16.24
N SER A 93 -26.96 6.57 15.93
CA SER A 93 -27.37 6.88 14.56
C SER A 93 -26.17 6.75 13.61
N PRO A 94 -26.37 6.27 12.35
CA PRO A 94 -25.28 6.08 11.42
C PRO A 94 -24.38 7.32 11.24
N PRO A 95 -24.91 8.57 11.13
CA PRO A 95 -24.06 9.75 11.02
C PRO A 95 -23.12 9.96 12.21
N VAL A 96 -23.58 9.65 13.43
CA VAL A 96 -22.75 9.77 14.64
C VAL A 96 -21.62 8.75 14.64
N ALA A 97 -21.91 7.50 14.26
CA ALA A 97 -20.90 6.45 14.15
C ALA A 97 -19.85 6.77 13.07
N PHE A 98 -20.28 7.29 11.92
CA PHE A 98 -19.37 7.76 10.85
C PHE A 98 -18.54 8.96 11.27
N ALA A 99 -19.12 9.94 11.98
CA ALA A 99 -18.39 11.10 12.47
C ALA A 99 -17.31 10.69 13.48
N TRP A 100 -17.61 9.74 14.37
CA TRP A 100 -16.63 9.17 15.29
C TRP A 100 -15.49 8.48 14.54
N TRP A 101 -15.83 7.60 13.59
CA TRP A 101 -14.84 6.86 12.80
C TRP A 101 -13.91 7.80 12.01
N ALA A 102 -14.49 8.77 11.30
CA ALA A 102 -13.73 9.75 10.53
C ALA A 102 -12.90 10.64 11.44
N GLY A 103 -13.43 11.03 12.60
CA GLY A 103 -12.71 11.81 13.61
C GLY A 103 -11.45 11.12 14.12
N VAL A 104 -11.54 9.82 14.43
CA VAL A 104 -10.38 9.02 14.86
C VAL A 104 -9.37 8.87 13.72
N ASP A 105 -9.82 8.55 12.50
CA ASP A 105 -8.91 8.43 11.34
C ASP A 105 -8.18 9.74 11.04
N LEU A 106 -8.90 10.88 11.10
CA LEU A 106 -8.32 12.22 10.93
C LEU A 106 -7.35 12.57 12.07
N LEU A 107 -7.66 12.24 13.32
CA LEU A 107 -6.78 12.49 14.46
C LEU A 107 -5.43 11.78 14.30
N LEU A 108 -5.44 10.56 13.74
CA LEU A 108 -4.21 9.80 13.48
C LEU A 108 -3.49 10.27 12.20
N THR A 109 -4.23 10.71 11.19
CA THR A 109 -3.68 11.09 9.88
C THR A 109 -3.15 12.53 9.84
N LEU A 110 -3.81 13.48 10.49
CA LEU A 110 -3.51 14.90 10.39
C LEU A 110 -2.14 15.29 10.98
N PRO A 111 -1.73 14.85 12.18
CA PRO A 111 -0.45 15.26 12.76
C PRO A 111 0.77 14.98 11.87
N PRO A 112 0.98 13.74 11.35
CA PRO A 112 2.11 13.48 10.47
C PRO A 112 2.00 14.23 9.13
N LEU A 113 0.79 14.41 8.61
CA LEU A 113 0.55 15.15 7.38
C LEU A 113 0.92 16.63 7.51
N VAL A 114 0.48 17.29 8.59
CA VAL A 114 0.82 18.70 8.89
C VAL A 114 2.32 18.85 9.14
N TYR A 115 2.93 17.92 9.87
CA TYR A 115 4.38 17.92 10.09
C TYR A 115 5.15 17.81 8.76
N ALA A 116 4.77 16.87 7.90
CA ALA A 116 5.41 16.67 6.59
C ALA A 116 5.24 17.90 5.68
N ALA A 117 4.03 18.47 5.62
CA ALA A 117 3.75 19.66 4.82
C ALA A 117 4.58 20.86 5.27
N ARG A 118 4.70 21.09 6.59
CA ARG A 118 5.56 22.17 7.15
C ARG A 118 7.03 21.92 6.83
N ARG A 119 7.53 20.70 7.07
CA ARG A 119 8.93 20.34 6.81
C ARG A 119 9.30 20.50 5.32
N ARG A 120 8.35 20.24 4.42
CA ARG A 120 8.52 20.34 2.96
C ARG A 120 8.10 21.68 2.37
N ARG A 121 7.66 22.65 3.20
CA ARG A 121 7.20 24.00 2.79
C ARG A 121 6.06 23.96 1.76
N LEU A 122 5.14 23.02 1.93
CA LEU A 122 3.95 22.88 1.08
C LEU A 122 2.78 23.72 1.61
N PRO A 123 1.89 24.23 0.73
CA PRO A 123 0.72 24.98 1.16
C PRO A 123 -0.25 24.06 1.93
N LEU A 124 -0.43 24.31 3.23
CA LEU A 124 -1.27 23.48 4.11
C LEU A 124 -2.69 23.33 3.61
N PHE A 125 -3.32 24.41 3.14
CA PHE A 125 -4.67 24.37 2.60
C PHE A 125 -4.79 23.40 1.42
N GLY A 126 -3.83 23.44 0.48
CA GLY A 126 -3.79 22.52 -0.65
C GLY A 126 -3.68 21.06 -0.20
N VAL A 127 -2.90 20.79 0.84
CA VAL A 127 -2.79 19.44 1.41
C VAL A 127 -4.11 18.98 2.05
N LEU A 128 -4.76 19.85 2.82
CA LEU A 128 -6.01 19.52 3.53
C LEU A 128 -7.19 19.30 2.58
N VAL A 129 -7.30 20.09 1.51
CA VAL A 129 -8.36 19.93 0.49
C VAL A 129 -8.28 18.57 -0.21
N ASN A 130 -7.09 17.95 -0.26
CA ASN A 130 -6.87 16.64 -0.87
C ASN A 130 -7.12 15.45 0.09
N ILE A 131 -7.48 15.69 1.35
CA ILE A 131 -7.78 14.60 2.31
C ILE A 131 -8.86 13.63 1.80
N PRO A 132 -9.97 14.08 1.19
CA PRO A 132 -10.97 13.15 0.62
C PRO A 132 -10.36 12.17 -0.39
N CYS A 133 -9.41 12.61 -1.22
CA CYS A 133 -8.72 11.75 -2.17
C CYS A 133 -7.89 10.65 -1.47
N ALA A 134 -7.40 10.91 -0.26
CA ALA A 134 -6.69 9.91 0.53
C ALA A 134 -7.60 8.73 0.94
N TYR A 135 -8.91 8.95 1.13
CA TYR A 135 -9.83 7.84 1.40
C TYR A 135 -10.05 6.96 0.17
N ALA A 136 -10.11 7.56 -1.02
CA ALA A 136 -10.18 6.80 -2.28
C ALA A 136 -8.92 5.95 -2.49
N THR A 137 -7.74 6.49 -2.19
CA THR A 137 -6.48 5.73 -2.29
C THR A 137 -6.39 4.64 -1.21
N LYS A 138 -6.80 4.92 0.04
CA LYS A 138 -6.91 3.92 1.11
C LYS A 138 -7.86 2.77 0.70
N ALA A 139 -9.02 3.06 0.12
CA ALA A 139 -9.97 2.04 -0.32
C ALA A 139 -9.37 1.13 -1.40
N VAL A 140 -8.72 1.71 -2.42
CA VAL A 140 -7.99 0.94 -3.45
C VAL A 140 -6.89 0.08 -2.81
N ASN A 141 -6.11 0.65 -1.89
CA ASN A 141 -5.07 -0.09 -1.16
C ASN A 141 -5.64 -1.30 -0.43
N VAL A 142 -6.74 -1.14 0.33
CA VAL A 142 -7.35 -2.25 1.07
C VAL A 142 -7.79 -3.36 0.13
N VAL A 143 -8.48 -3.04 -0.97
CA VAL A 143 -8.97 -4.04 -1.94
C VAL A 143 -7.82 -4.84 -2.53
N TYR A 144 -6.77 -4.19 -3.02
CA TYR A 144 -5.65 -4.88 -3.66
C TYR A 144 -4.70 -5.56 -2.66
N ALA A 145 -4.55 -5.03 -1.46
CA ALA A 145 -3.81 -5.69 -0.38
C ALA A 145 -4.50 -6.99 0.03
N TRP A 146 -5.82 -6.99 0.18
CA TRP A 146 -6.59 -8.20 0.46
C TRP A 146 -6.54 -9.21 -0.67
N LYS A 147 -6.73 -8.75 -1.91
CA LYS A 147 -6.56 -9.60 -3.09
C LYS A 147 -5.18 -10.27 -3.08
N ALA A 148 -4.12 -9.52 -2.85
CA ALA A 148 -2.76 -10.06 -2.81
C ALA A 148 -2.56 -11.03 -1.65
N LEU A 149 -3.05 -10.72 -0.45
CA LEU A 149 -2.99 -11.60 0.71
C LEU A 149 -3.67 -12.95 0.40
N VAL A 150 -4.90 -12.92 -0.11
CA VAL A 150 -5.64 -14.15 -0.44
C VAL A 150 -4.98 -14.92 -1.57
N VAL A 151 -4.65 -14.25 -2.68
CA VAL A 151 -4.10 -14.95 -3.86
C VAL A 151 -2.70 -15.48 -3.58
N GLU A 152 -1.78 -14.63 -3.12
CA GLU A 152 -0.35 -14.98 -3.05
C GLU A 152 0.04 -15.76 -1.79
N LEU A 153 -0.66 -15.55 -0.67
CA LEU A 153 -0.35 -16.22 0.60
C LEU A 153 -1.26 -17.41 0.90
N LEU A 154 -2.46 -17.50 0.30
CA LEU A 154 -3.38 -18.62 0.51
C LEU A 154 -3.53 -19.48 -0.75
N LEU A 155 -4.05 -18.91 -1.85
CA LEU A 155 -4.44 -19.70 -3.03
C LEU A 155 -3.23 -20.27 -3.79
N VAL A 156 -2.15 -19.51 -3.93
CA VAL A 156 -0.95 -19.97 -4.64
C VAL A 156 -0.26 -21.14 -3.92
N PRO A 157 0.02 -21.09 -2.60
CA PRO A 157 0.52 -22.26 -1.85
C PRO A 157 -0.39 -23.48 -1.92
N LEU A 158 -1.71 -23.28 -2.00
CA LEU A 158 -2.70 -24.34 -2.14
C LEU A 158 -2.87 -24.83 -3.59
N HIS A 159 -2.10 -24.30 -4.54
CA HIS A 159 -2.18 -24.62 -5.97
C HIS A 159 -3.55 -24.31 -6.61
N LEU A 160 -4.35 -23.44 -6.00
CA LEU A 160 -5.68 -23.05 -6.46
C LEU A 160 -5.66 -21.82 -7.38
N ALA A 161 -4.56 -21.07 -7.41
CA ALA A 161 -4.39 -19.92 -8.29
C ALA A 161 -2.94 -19.82 -8.79
N ARG A 162 -2.76 -19.10 -9.90
CA ARG A 162 -1.43 -18.64 -10.35
C ARG A 162 -1.18 -17.26 -9.76
N GLY A 163 0.00 -17.05 -9.20
CA GLY A 163 0.42 -15.74 -8.71
C GLY A 163 0.58 -14.74 -9.86
N LEU A 164 0.76 -13.46 -9.52
CA LEU A 164 1.06 -12.43 -10.49
C LEU A 164 2.44 -12.67 -11.10
N THR A 165 2.49 -13.13 -12.35
CA THR A 165 3.72 -13.45 -13.08
C THR A 165 4.14 -12.38 -14.08
N VAL A 166 3.20 -11.57 -14.56
CA VAL A 166 3.46 -10.50 -15.53
C VAL A 166 3.26 -9.15 -14.86
N TYR A 167 4.31 -8.33 -14.92
CA TYR A 167 4.26 -6.95 -14.45
C TYR A 167 4.08 -6.01 -15.64
N GLU A 168 2.85 -5.56 -15.86
CA GLU A 168 2.63 -4.42 -16.75
C GLU A 168 3.23 -3.16 -16.11
N LYS A 169 4.19 -2.55 -16.80
CA LYS A 169 4.81 -1.28 -16.41
C LYS A 169 4.45 -0.25 -17.46
N GLY A 170 3.67 0.76 -17.08
CA GLY A 170 3.34 1.86 -17.99
C GLY A 170 2.19 2.71 -17.46
N ARG A 171 2.13 3.96 -17.94
CA ARG A 171 0.93 4.81 -17.89
C ARG A 171 -0.18 4.11 -18.68
N ALA A 172 -1.45 4.29 -18.29
CA ALA A 172 -2.57 3.65 -18.96
C ALA A 172 -2.58 3.92 -20.49
N ASP A 173 -2.08 5.09 -20.90
CA ASP A 173 -2.12 5.59 -22.28
C ASP A 173 -0.75 5.66 -22.97
N ALA A 174 0.30 5.00 -22.44
CA ALA A 174 1.56 4.94 -23.17
C ALA A 174 1.35 4.08 -24.43
N PRO A 175 1.55 4.61 -25.65
CA PRO A 175 1.37 3.83 -26.87
C PRO A 175 2.24 2.57 -26.76
N SER A 176 1.62 1.41 -26.97
CA SER A 176 2.36 0.15 -27.02
C SER A 176 3.51 0.31 -28.01
N GLY A 177 4.73 -0.06 -27.60
CA GLY A 177 5.98 0.23 -28.31
C GLY A 177 6.13 -0.38 -29.71
N ARG A 178 5.04 -0.76 -30.38
CA ARG A 178 5.00 -1.15 -31.79
C ARG A 178 4.85 0.03 -32.76
N GLY A 179 4.48 1.23 -32.29
CA GLY A 179 4.32 2.42 -33.15
C GLY A 179 5.57 3.31 -33.30
N ALA A 180 6.55 3.21 -32.41
CA ALA A 180 7.67 4.15 -32.35
C ALA A 180 8.78 3.91 -33.39
N VAL A 181 8.73 2.79 -34.13
CA VAL A 181 9.77 2.44 -35.12
C VAL A 181 9.47 2.99 -36.51
N VAL A 182 8.25 3.47 -36.80
CA VAL A 182 7.87 3.91 -38.15
C VAL A 182 8.01 5.43 -38.35
N ALA A 183 8.26 6.21 -37.29
CA ALA A 183 8.38 7.67 -37.37
C ALA A 183 9.83 8.19 -37.49
N ALA A 184 10.77 7.31 -37.86
CA ALA A 184 12.15 7.67 -38.18
C ALA A 184 12.54 7.04 -39.53
N SER A 185 11.98 7.58 -40.61
CA SER A 185 12.39 7.32 -41.99
C SER A 185 12.08 8.54 -42.84
#